data_AF-A0A1H6EA56-F1
#
_entry.id   AF-A0A1H6EA56-F1
#
_cell.length_a   1.000
_cell.length_b   1.000
_cell.length_c   1.000
_cell.angle_alpha   90.00
_cell.angle_beta   90.00
_cell.angle_gamma   90.00
#
_symmetry.space_group_name_H-M   'P 1'
#
loop_
_entity.id
_entity.type
_entity.pdbx_description
1 polymer ?
#
loop_
_entity_poly.entity_id
_entity_poly.type
_entity_poly.pdbx_seq_one_letter_code
_entity_poly.pdbx_strand_id
1 'polypeptide(L)'
;MNIDIEQFADRYVAVWNEPDPVARRSAIAALWAADGVQITESAEYRGHDELETRISGAHAEFVRGSGLVFRPTGDVTGHHGALVFTTHLVPADGGDSTWTGRVCATLGADGRIRSEHQFTVPTAGGSTRAGAEEFLRRLAKGDPDRIADLFAEEVDWVLDWPSGGHPAVPWIRPRSTRAEVAEHFRAIADFHVPEEAAGSASRILVEGQDAVVLGDIRQTVRATGRSYTALCALHLTFANGLITRYAVYEDSLSVAEALGGS
;
A
#
# COMPACT_ATOMS: atom_id res chain seq x y z
N MET A 1 -3.30 10.75 -34.21
CA MET A 1 -3.30 11.85 -33.23
C MET A 1 -2.47 11.39 -32.04
N ASN A 2 -1.35 12.07 -31.76
CA ASN A 2 -0.46 11.72 -30.66
C ASN A 2 -0.85 12.55 -29.44
N ILE A 3 -1.79 12.05 -28.63
CA ILE A 3 -2.16 12.70 -27.37
C ILE A 3 -1.01 12.46 -26.39
N ASP A 4 -0.52 13.51 -25.75
CA ASP A 4 0.34 13.36 -24.58
C ASP A 4 -0.54 12.84 -23.43
N ILE A 5 -0.48 11.53 -23.21
CA ILE A 5 -1.33 10.82 -22.25
C ILE A 5 -0.94 11.15 -20.80
N GLU A 6 0.32 11.47 -20.54
CA GLU A 6 0.81 11.88 -19.21
C GLU A 6 0.20 13.23 -18.84
N GLN A 7 0.30 14.21 -19.73
CA GLN A 7 -0.34 15.52 -19.54
C GLN A 7 -1.88 15.44 -19.54
N PHE A 8 -2.48 14.36 -20.06
CA PHE A 8 -3.92 14.19 -20.01
C PHE A 8 -4.40 13.91 -18.58
N ALA A 9 -3.75 12.98 -17.86
CA ALA A 9 -4.12 12.65 -16.49
C ALA A 9 -3.97 13.84 -15.55
N ASP A 10 -2.89 14.63 -15.71
CA ASP A 10 -2.69 15.86 -14.94
C ASP A 10 -3.79 16.90 -15.18
N ARG A 11 -4.13 17.17 -16.44
CA ARG A 11 -5.22 18.08 -16.80
C ARG A 11 -6.57 17.60 -16.28
N TYR A 12 -6.82 16.29 -16.37
CA TYR A 12 -8.03 15.67 -15.85
C TYR A 12 -8.18 15.93 -14.35
N VAL A 13 -7.14 15.63 -13.57
CA VAL A 13 -7.16 15.79 -12.12
C VAL A 13 -7.23 17.25 -11.69
N ALA A 14 -6.59 18.16 -12.46
CA ALA A 14 -6.63 19.60 -12.18
C ALA A 14 -8.06 20.17 -12.14
N VAL A 15 -8.98 19.66 -12.95
CA VAL A 15 -10.40 20.12 -12.96
C VAL A 15 -11.09 19.93 -11.61
N TRP A 16 -10.76 18.85 -10.89
CA TRP A 16 -11.32 18.54 -9.58
C TRP A 16 -10.76 19.42 -8.46
N ASN A 17 -9.60 20.02 -8.69
CA ASN A 17 -8.91 20.90 -7.75
C ASN A 17 -9.10 22.39 -8.06
N GLU A 18 -9.75 22.73 -9.18
CA GLU A 18 -9.88 24.12 -9.66
C GLU A 18 -10.91 24.92 -8.85
N PRO A 19 -10.49 25.95 -8.09
CA PRO A 19 -11.39 26.75 -7.27
C PRO A 19 -12.22 27.76 -8.08
N ASP A 20 -11.70 28.30 -9.19
CA ASP A 20 -12.39 29.31 -9.99
C ASP A 20 -13.47 28.65 -10.88
N PRO A 21 -14.76 28.98 -10.71
CA PRO A 21 -15.84 28.43 -11.54
C PRO A 21 -15.65 28.67 -13.04
N VAL A 22 -15.11 29.83 -13.45
CA VAL A 22 -14.92 30.17 -14.87
C VAL A 22 -13.79 29.33 -15.47
N ALA A 23 -12.68 29.22 -14.75
CA ALA A 23 -11.56 28.35 -15.15
C ALA A 23 -11.99 26.88 -15.20
N ARG A 24 -12.75 26.42 -14.19
CA ARG A 24 -13.28 25.05 -14.13
C ARG A 24 -14.19 24.74 -15.32
N ARG A 25 -15.12 25.63 -15.67
CA ARG A 25 -15.99 25.44 -16.84
C ARG A 25 -15.19 25.36 -18.15
N SER A 26 -14.17 26.20 -18.30
CA SER A 26 -13.25 26.16 -19.44
C SER A 26 -12.49 24.83 -19.51
N ALA A 27 -11.98 24.35 -18.37
CA ALA A 27 -11.24 23.11 -18.28
C ALA A 27 -12.13 21.88 -18.57
N ILE A 28 -13.39 21.88 -18.11
CA ILE A 28 -14.39 20.86 -18.46
C ILE A 28 -14.61 20.83 -19.97
N ALA A 29 -14.81 21.98 -20.62
CA ALA A 29 -15.02 22.05 -22.06
C ALA A 29 -13.78 21.66 -22.90
N ALA A 30 -12.58 21.78 -22.31
CA ALA A 30 -11.34 21.32 -22.93
C ALA A 30 -11.19 19.79 -22.86
N LEU A 31 -11.75 19.13 -21.84
CA LEU A 31 -11.59 17.69 -21.60
C LEU A 31 -12.76 16.85 -22.10
N TRP A 32 -14.01 17.26 -21.87
CA TRP A 32 -15.20 16.51 -22.27
C TRP A 32 -15.82 17.08 -23.55
N ALA A 33 -16.30 16.20 -24.42
CA ALA A 33 -17.18 16.59 -25.52
C ALA A 33 -18.44 17.27 -24.97
N ALA A 34 -19.12 18.08 -25.78
CA ALA A 34 -20.30 18.83 -25.34
C ALA A 34 -21.43 17.92 -24.78
N ASP A 35 -21.54 16.71 -25.32
CA ASP A 35 -22.45 15.64 -24.92
C ASP A 35 -21.76 14.49 -24.18
N GLY A 36 -20.50 14.70 -23.78
CA GLY A 36 -19.68 13.72 -23.08
C GLY A 36 -20.32 13.30 -21.75
N VAL A 37 -20.12 12.03 -21.37
CA VAL A 37 -20.72 11.47 -20.16
C VAL A 37 -19.66 10.93 -19.21
N GLN A 38 -19.83 11.18 -17.92
CA GLN A 38 -19.15 10.46 -16.84
C GLN A 38 -20.15 9.53 -16.14
N ILE A 39 -19.74 8.28 -15.95
CA ILE A 39 -20.55 7.22 -15.35
C ILE A 39 -19.82 6.71 -14.12
N THR A 40 -20.49 6.72 -12.97
CA THR A 40 -20.03 6.09 -11.74
C THR A 40 -20.93 4.90 -11.40
N GLU A 41 -20.59 4.16 -10.36
CA GLU A 41 -21.46 3.11 -9.81
C GLU A 41 -22.83 3.62 -9.35
N SER A 42 -22.95 4.92 -9.04
CA SER A 42 -24.13 5.52 -8.43
C SER A 42 -24.94 6.43 -9.34
N ALA A 43 -24.35 6.98 -10.42
CA ALA A 43 -24.99 7.98 -11.25
C ALA A 43 -24.31 8.15 -12.63
N GLU A 44 -25.04 8.76 -13.56
CA GLU A 44 -24.51 9.28 -14.82
C GLU A 44 -24.60 10.81 -14.84
N TYR A 45 -23.62 11.46 -15.44
CA TYR A 45 -23.52 12.92 -15.57
C TYR A 45 -23.19 13.27 -17.01
N ARG A 46 -24.13 13.91 -17.72
CA ARG A 46 -24.07 14.17 -19.15
C ARG A 46 -23.95 15.65 -19.46
N GLY A 47 -22.97 15.97 -20.30
CA GLY A 47 -22.71 17.33 -20.78
C GLY A 47 -22.08 18.22 -19.72
N HIS A 48 -21.63 19.39 -20.16
CA HIS A 48 -20.79 20.26 -19.33
C HIS A 48 -21.48 20.77 -18.06
N ASP A 49 -22.79 21.02 -18.10
CA ASP A 49 -23.51 21.58 -16.94
C ASP A 49 -23.66 20.56 -15.79
N GLU A 50 -23.97 19.29 -16.09
CA GLU A 50 -24.05 18.23 -15.07
C GLU A 50 -22.66 17.89 -14.51
N LEU A 51 -21.65 17.84 -15.39
CA LEU A 51 -20.25 17.66 -15.00
C LEU A 51 -19.78 18.80 -14.09
N GLU A 52 -20.08 20.05 -14.44
CA GLU A 52 -19.73 21.21 -13.62
C GLU A 52 -20.40 21.14 -12.23
N THR A 53 -21.67 20.75 -12.17
CA THR A 53 -22.40 20.58 -10.91
C THR A 53 -21.72 19.53 -10.02
N ARG A 54 -21.42 18.35 -10.59
CA ARG A 54 -20.73 17.26 -9.88
C ARG A 54 -19.35 17.68 -9.38
N ILE A 55 -18.51 18.22 -10.27
CA ILE A 55 -17.13 18.58 -9.95
C ILE A 55 -17.13 19.70 -8.90
N SER A 56 -18.01 20.69 -9.02
CA SER A 56 -18.15 21.76 -8.04
C SER A 56 -18.56 21.24 -6.66
N GLY A 57 -19.47 20.26 -6.60
CA GLY A 57 -19.86 19.58 -5.37
C GLY A 57 -18.70 18.84 -4.71
N ALA A 58 -18.00 18.01 -5.48
CA ALA A 58 -16.84 17.26 -5.00
C ALA A 58 -15.71 18.19 -4.51
N HIS A 59 -15.40 19.26 -5.24
CA HIS A 59 -14.42 20.26 -4.83
C HIS A 59 -14.83 20.95 -3.52
N ALA A 60 -16.10 21.34 -3.39
CA ALA A 60 -16.62 22.00 -2.19
C ALA A 60 -16.53 21.11 -0.94
N GLU A 61 -16.83 19.82 -1.07
CA GLU A 61 -16.84 18.85 0.02
C GLU A 61 -15.43 18.39 0.41
N PHE A 62 -14.67 17.88 -0.56
CA PHE A 62 -13.41 17.20 -0.28
C PHE A 62 -12.22 18.14 -0.24
N VAL A 63 -12.12 19.03 -1.23
CA VAL A 63 -10.95 19.91 -1.35
C VAL A 63 -11.06 21.07 -0.35
N ARG A 64 -12.12 21.87 -0.48
CA ARG A 64 -12.33 23.02 0.39
C ARG A 64 -12.77 22.62 1.80
N GLY A 65 -13.67 21.63 1.91
CA GLY A 65 -14.28 21.24 3.19
C GLY A 65 -13.38 20.33 4.04
N SER A 66 -12.55 19.50 3.41
CA SER A 66 -11.80 18.44 4.11
C SER A 66 -10.28 18.53 3.93
N GLY A 67 -9.76 19.55 3.22
CA GLY A 67 -8.32 19.74 3.03
C GLY A 67 -7.64 18.64 2.21
N LEU A 68 -8.41 17.92 1.39
CA LEU A 68 -7.92 16.86 0.53
C LEU A 68 -7.57 17.42 -0.86
N VAL A 69 -6.83 16.67 -1.65
CA VAL A 69 -6.46 17.03 -3.02
C VAL A 69 -6.47 15.80 -3.90
N PHE A 70 -7.00 15.95 -5.12
CA PHE A 70 -6.95 14.89 -6.12
C PHE A 70 -5.56 14.86 -6.75
N ARG A 71 -4.96 13.67 -6.91
CA ARG A 71 -3.67 13.44 -7.56
C ARG A 71 -3.74 12.25 -8.53
N PRO A 72 -3.07 12.31 -9.69
CA PRO A 72 -2.86 11.12 -10.53
C PRO A 72 -1.77 10.23 -9.94
N THR A 73 -1.79 8.95 -10.29
CA THR A 73 -0.76 7.96 -9.87
C THR A 73 0.37 7.75 -10.86
N GLY A 74 0.31 8.37 -12.05
CA GLY A 74 1.30 8.18 -13.09
C GLY A 74 1.21 6.81 -13.80
N ASP A 75 0.09 6.11 -13.67
CA ASP A 75 -0.20 4.81 -14.30
C ASP A 75 -1.04 4.93 -15.58
N VAL A 76 -1.04 6.11 -16.21
CA VAL A 76 -1.82 6.32 -17.42
C VAL A 76 -1.34 5.44 -18.56
N THR A 77 -2.27 4.72 -19.16
CA THR A 77 -2.06 3.94 -20.37
C THR A 77 -3.15 4.24 -21.37
N GLY A 78 -2.85 4.09 -22.65
CA GLY A 78 -3.83 4.38 -23.68
C GLY A 78 -3.43 3.98 -25.07
N HIS A 79 -4.43 3.67 -25.89
CA HIS A 79 -4.26 3.39 -27.30
C HIS A 79 -5.61 3.56 -28.03
N HIS A 80 -5.57 3.85 -29.33
CA HIS A 80 -6.77 3.86 -30.20
C HIS A 80 -7.94 4.70 -29.65
N GLY A 81 -7.63 5.80 -28.93
CA GLY A 81 -8.64 6.67 -28.32
C GLY A 81 -9.24 6.17 -27.01
N ALA A 82 -8.73 5.08 -26.42
CA ALA A 82 -9.05 4.68 -25.06
C ALA A 82 -7.91 5.06 -24.10
N LEU A 83 -8.25 5.55 -22.92
CA LEU A 83 -7.33 5.85 -21.82
C LEU A 83 -7.78 5.12 -20.55
N VAL A 84 -6.83 4.61 -19.78
CA VAL A 84 -7.05 4.11 -18.42
C VAL A 84 -6.00 4.73 -17.50
N PHE A 85 -6.42 5.27 -16.37
CA PHE A 85 -5.52 5.83 -15.36
C PHE A 85 -6.19 5.78 -13.97
N THR A 86 -5.39 5.92 -12.91
CA THR A 86 -5.90 5.96 -11.55
C THR A 86 -5.73 7.37 -10.95
N THR A 87 -6.74 7.78 -10.19
CA THR A 87 -6.78 9.04 -9.44
C THR A 87 -7.01 8.74 -7.97
N HIS A 88 -6.34 9.48 -7.10
CA HIS A 88 -6.48 9.31 -5.66
C HIS A 88 -6.80 10.64 -5.01
N LEU A 89 -7.61 10.58 -3.95
CA LEU A 89 -7.84 11.67 -3.02
C LEU A 89 -6.96 11.44 -1.80
N VAL A 90 -6.19 12.45 -1.41
CA VAL A 90 -5.14 12.38 -0.38
C VAL A 90 -5.09 13.68 0.41
N PRO A 91 -4.61 13.70 1.66
CA PRO A 91 -4.36 14.94 2.39
C PRO A 91 -3.40 15.88 1.64
N ALA A 92 -3.66 17.18 1.69
CA ALA A 92 -2.83 18.17 1.00
C ALA A 92 -1.39 18.23 1.55
N ASP A 93 -1.25 18.07 2.86
CA ASP A 93 0.00 18.01 3.63
C ASP A 93 0.73 16.66 3.56
N GLY A 94 0.13 15.67 2.89
CA GLY A 94 0.68 14.34 2.73
C GLY A 94 0.05 13.32 3.68
N GLY A 95 0.04 12.06 3.26
CA GLY A 95 -0.62 10.97 3.98
C GLY A 95 -1.27 9.98 3.03
N ASP A 96 -1.93 8.98 3.60
CA ASP A 96 -2.56 7.91 2.82
C ASP A 96 -3.76 8.39 2.01
N SER A 97 -4.03 7.69 0.93
CA SER A 97 -5.21 7.94 0.10
C SER A 97 -6.49 7.61 0.87
N THR A 98 -7.39 8.59 0.94
CA THR A 98 -8.72 8.43 1.55
C THR A 98 -9.70 7.79 0.57
N TRP A 99 -9.46 7.95 -0.73
CA TRP A 99 -10.26 7.36 -1.79
C TRP A 99 -9.46 7.18 -3.07
N THR A 100 -9.73 6.10 -3.81
CA THR A 100 -9.09 5.78 -5.08
C THR A 100 -10.13 5.49 -6.15
N GLY A 101 -9.96 6.07 -7.33
CA GLY A 101 -10.79 5.82 -8.50
C GLY A 101 -9.97 5.42 -9.72
N ARG A 102 -10.39 4.33 -10.39
CA ARG A 102 -9.91 3.94 -11.72
C ARG A 102 -10.79 4.61 -12.76
N VAL A 103 -10.19 5.36 -13.67
CA VAL A 103 -10.90 6.02 -14.76
C VAL A 103 -10.61 5.28 -16.06
N CYS A 104 -11.66 4.89 -16.78
CA CYS A 104 -11.61 4.32 -18.12
C CYS A 104 -12.35 5.27 -19.07
N ALA A 105 -11.62 5.99 -19.91
CA ALA A 105 -12.17 7.01 -20.81
C ALA A 105 -12.04 6.61 -22.28
N THR A 106 -13.03 6.98 -23.07
CA THR A 106 -13.03 6.89 -24.54
C THR A 106 -13.10 8.29 -25.13
N LEU A 107 -12.21 8.54 -26.10
CA LEU A 107 -11.99 9.86 -26.67
C LEU A 107 -12.61 10.00 -28.07
N GLY A 108 -12.96 11.24 -28.36
CA GLY A 108 -13.29 11.83 -29.64
C GLY A 108 -12.16 11.79 -30.65
N ALA A 109 -12.50 11.97 -31.93
CA ALA A 109 -11.50 12.34 -32.93
C ALA A 109 -10.86 13.71 -32.63
N ASP A 110 -11.54 14.54 -31.85
CA ASP A 110 -11.06 15.82 -31.32
C ASP A 110 -10.24 15.68 -30.02
N GLY A 111 -10.05 14.46 -29.52
CA GLY A 111 -9.28 14.17 -28.32
C GLY A 111 -10.05 14.41 -27.01
N ARG A 112 -11.34 14.73 -27.06
CA ARG A 112 -12.18 14.97 -25.88
C ARG A 112 -12.91 13.71 -25.41
N ILE A 113 -13.18 13.59 -24.13
CA ILE A 113 -13.91 12.48 -23.51
C ILE A 113 -15.35 12.45 -24.05
N ARG A 114 -15.72 11.33 -24.67
CA ARG A 114 -17.11 11.03 -25.04
C ARG A 114 -17.80 10.21 -23.97
N SER A 115 -17.11 9.23 -23.42
CA SER A 115 -17.63 8.43 -22.31
C SER A 115 -16.49 8.06 -21.38
N GLU A 116 -16.73 8.22 -20.09
CA GLU A 116 -15.84 7.88 -19.00
C GLU A 116 -16.57 7.02 -17.99
N HIS A 117 -15.93 5.94 -17.54
CA HIS A 117 -16.40 5.09 -16.45
C HIS A 117 -15.41 5.17 -15.30
N GLN A 118 -15.91 5.53 -14.12
CA GLN A 118 -15.15 5.60 -12.89
C GLN A 118 -15.53 4.45 -11.96
N PHE A 119 -14.54 3.64 -11.60
CA PHE A 119 -14.69 2.54 -10.65
C PHE A 119 -14.01 2.93 -9.34
N THR A 120 -14.69 2.72 -8.20
CA THR A 120 -14.00 2.85 -6.92
C THR A 120 -13.04 1.68 -6.79
N VAL A 121 -11.75 1.97 -6.65
CA VAL A 121 -10.78 0.93 -6.33
C VAL A 121 -10.85 0.74 -4.82
N PRO A 122 -11.15 -0.47 -4.32
CA PRO A 122 -11.16 -0.73 -2.90
C PRO A 122 -9.82 -0.30 -2.28
N THR A 123 -9.87 0.60 -1.30
CA THR A 123 -8.72 1.01 -0.48
C THR A 123 -8.37 -0.10 0.51
N ALA A 124 -8.19 -1.32 0.03
CA ALA A 124 -7.83 -2.45 0.88
C ALA A 124 -6.36 -2.41 1.32
N GLY A 125 -5.50 -1.59 0.67
CA GLY A 125 -4.05 -1.62 0.87
C GLY A 125 -3.39 -0.44 1.60
N GLY A 126 -4.10 0.68 1.83
CA GLY A 126 -3.50 1.85 2.50
C GLY A 126 -3.12 1.56 3.95
N SER A 127 -4.05 0.96 4.71
CA SER A 127 -3.79 0.48 6.07
C SER A 127 -2.78 -0.68 6.11
N THR A 128 -2.78 -1.56 5.11
CA THR A 128 -1.87 -2.70 5.01
C THR A 128 -0.41 -2.27 4.83
N ARG A 129 -0.14 -1.33 3.90
CA ARG A 129 1.22 -0.80 3.69
C ARG A 129 1.73 -0.07 4.94
N ALA A 130 0.92 0.86 5.48
CA ALA A 130 1.28 1.59 6.69
C ALA A 130 1.48 0.65 7.89
N GLY A 131 0.66 -0.39 8.01
CA GLY A 131 0.79 -1.43 9.02
C GLY A 131 2.10 -2.23 8.88
N ALA A 132 2.48 -2.61 7.66
CA ALA A 132 3.76 -3.29 7.40
C ALA A 132 4.96 -2.39 7.71
N GLU A 133 4.91 -1.10 7.34
CA GLU A 133 5.96 -0.12 7.65
C GLU A 133 6.08 0.14 9.16
N GLU A 134 4.94 0.23 9.86
CA GLU A 134 4.89 0.31 11.33
C GLU A 134 5.52 -0.92 11.98
N PHE A 135 5.16 -2.12 11.50
CA PHE A 135 5.75 -3.36 11.97
C PHE A 135 7.26 -3.36 11.83
N LEU A 136 7.81 -3.05 10.64
CA LEU A 136 9.25 -2.99 10.42
C LEU A 136 9.95 -1.95 11.30
N ARG A 137 9.31 -0.80 11.52
CA ARG A 137 9.85 0.25 12.39
C ARG A 137 9.87 -0.15 13.86
N ARG A 138 8.86 -0.88 14.36
CA ARG A 138 8.88 -1.43 15.74
C ARG A 138 9.89 -2.56 15.87
N LEU A 139 9.99 -3.41 14.84
CA LEU A 139 10.99 -4.46 14.76
C LEU A 139 12.41 -3.89 14.87
N ALA A 140 12.73 -2.84 14.12
CA ALA A 140 14.02 -2.15 14.18
C ALA A 140 14.33 -1.51 15.54
N LYS A 141 13.30 -1.12 16.31
CA LYS A 141 13.47 -0.59 17.68
C LYS A 141 13.67 -1.69 18.72
N GLY A 142 13.27 -2.93 18.42
CA GLY A 142 13.51 -4.10 19.27
C GLY A 142 12.71 -4.14 20.58
N ASP A 143 11.50 -3.56 20.62
CA ASP A 143 10.62 -3.61 21.79
C ASP A 143 9.55 -4.71 21.59
N PRO A 144 9.67 -5.89 22.24
CA PRO A 144 8.83 -7.04 21.95
C PRO A 144 7.34 -6.83 22.25
N ASP A 145 7.02 -6.11 23.33
CA ASP A 145 5.63 -5.85 23.72
C ASP A 145 4.98 -4.88 22.74
N ARG A 146 5.70 -3.82 22.35
CA ARG A 146 5.21 -2.90 21.32
C ARG A 146 5.09 -3.54 19.95
N ILE A 147 5.97 -4.48 19.59
CA ILE A 147 5.80 -5.23 18.34
C ILE A 147 4.51 -6.05 18.42
N ALA A 148 4.28 -6.76 19.53
CA ALA A 148 3.10 -7.58 19.74
C ALA A 148 1.78 -6.80 19.73
N ASP A 149 1.76 -5.53 20.14
CA ASP A 149 0.57 -4.65 20.05
C ASP A 149 0.01 -4.52 18.62
N LEU A 150 0.81 -4.79 17.58
CA LEU A 150 0.35 -4.75 16.19
C LEU A 150 -0.40 -6.01 15.77
N PHE A 151 -0.41 -7.05 16.59
CA PHE A 151 -1.03 -8.35 16.27
C PHE A 151 -2.43 -8.45 16.86
N ALA A 152 -3.29 -9.20 16.19
CA ALA A 152 -4.58 -9.64 16.74
C ALA A 152 -4.36 -10.58 17.93
N GLU A 153 -5.42 -10.81 18.72
CA GLU A 153 -5.33 -11.73 19.87
C GLU A 153 -4.98 -13.15 19.41
N GLU A 154 -5.64 -13.59 18.33
CA GLU A 154 -5.36 -14.83 17.62
C GLU A 154 -4.61 -14.53 16.32
N VAL A 155 -3.54 -15.28 16.07
CA VAL A 155 -2.62 -15.08 14.95
C VAL A 155 -2.36 -16.42 14.26
N ASP A 156 -2.50 -16.44 12.95
CA ASP A 156 -2.02 -17.52 12.10
C ASP A 156 -0.50 -17.39 11.92
N TRP A 157 0.25 -18.16 12.72
CA TRP A 157 1.71 -18.09 12.77
C TRP A 157 2.35 -19.23 11.97
N VAL A 158 3.04 -18.86 10.89
CA VAL A 158 3.68 -19.79 9.97
C VAL A 158 5.19 -19.53 9.95
N LEU A 159 5.96 -20.57 10.28
CA LEU A 159 7.40 -20.61 10.11
C LEU A 159 7.69 -21.74 9.12
N ASP A 160 8.43 -21.47 8.05
CA ASP A 160 8.83 -22.49 7.08
C ASP A 160 9.97 -23.36 7.65
N TRP A 161 9.60 -24.24 8.58
CA TRP A 161 10.52 -25.09 9.33
C TRP A 161 9.88 -26.45 9.66
N PRO A 162 10.66 -27.54 9.84
CA PRO A 162 10.15 -28.81 10.33
C PRO A 162 9.23 -28.68 11.55
N SER A 163 8.08 -29.37 11.52
CA SER A 163 7.04 -29.28 12.56
C SER A 163 7.50 -29.68 13.97
N GLY A 164 8.60 -30.43 14.08
CA GLY A 164 9.25 -30.80 15.34
C GLY A 164 10.20 -29.74 15.92
N GLY A 165 10.39 -28.60 15.25
CA GLY A 165 11.38 -27.57 15.63
C GLY A 165 12.83 -27.99 15.33
N HIS A 166 13.81 -27.21 15.80
CA HIS A 166 15.22 -27.57 15.76
C HIS A 166 15.91 -27.20 17.08
N PRO A 167 16.69 -28.10 17.70
CA PRO A 167 17.25 -27.89 19.03
C PRO A 167 18.20 -26.68 19.14
N ALA A 168 18.83 -26.28 18.02
CA ALA A 168 19.66 -25.08 17.97
C ALA A 168 18.88 -23.76 17.77
N VAL A 169 17.57 -23.82 17.48
CA VAL A 169 16.74 -22.66 17.12
C VAL A 169 15.44 -22.64 17.97
N PRO A 170 15.54 -22.41 19.29
CA PRO A 170 14.44 -22.64 20.23
C PRO A 170 13.23 -21.69 20.05
N TRP A 171 13.40 -20.57 19.34
CA TRP A 171 12.29 -19.67 19.02
C TRP A 171 11.43 -20.15 17.85
N ILE A 172 11.83 -21.18 17.10
CA ILE A 172 11.01 -21.75 16.03
C ILE A 172 10.11 -22.83 16.60
N ARG A 173 8.88 -22.43 16.96
CA ARG A 173 7.81 -23.30 17.49
C ARG A 173 6.44 -22.76 17.06
N PRO A 174 5.39 -23.60 17.05
CA PRO A 174 4.02 -23.15 16.83
C PRO A 174 3.64 -22.07 17.83
N ARG A 175 2.84 -21.09 17.37
CA ARG A 175 2.26 -20.01 18.15
C ARG A 175 0.89 -19.68 17.59
N SER A 176 0.03 -19.11 18.40
CA SER A 176 -1.27 -18.64 17.92
C SER A 176 -1.76 -17.38 18.62
N THR A 177 -1.05 -16.87 19.63
CA THR A 177 -1.55 -15.73 20.43
C THR A 177 -0.61 -14.53 20.43
N ARG A 178 -1.16 -13.33 20.65
CA ARG A 178 -0.37 -12.09 20.83
C ARG A 178 0.71 -12.25 21.91
N ALA A 179 0.38 -12.90 23.02
CA ALA A 179 1.32 -13.11 24.12
C ALA A 179 2.53 -13.97 23.67
N GLU A 180 2.29 -15.03 22.90
CA GLU A 180 3.35 -15.87 22.34
C GLU A 180 4.17 -15.17 21.26
N VAL A 181 3.58 -14.22 20.53
CA VAL A 181 4.30 -13.33 19.61
C VAL A 181 5.29 -12.45 20.39
N ALA A 182 4.89 -11.87 21.51
CA ALA A 182 5.81 -11.11 22.36
C ALA A 182 6.95 -12.00 22.87
N GLU A 183 6.65 -13.24 23.28
CA GLU A 183 7.68 -14.23 23.67
C GLU A 183 8.64 -14.57 22.52
N HIS A 184 8.15 -14.61 21.27
CA HIS A 184 9.00 -14.83 20.10
C HIS A 184 10.07 -13.74 19.95
N PHE A 185 9.66 -12.48 19.94
CA PHE A 185 10.59 -11.37 19.76
C PHE A 185 11.53 -11.18 20.95
N ARG A 186 11.08 -11.50 22.18
CA ARG A 186 11.97 -11.60 23.35
C ARG A 186 13.05 -12.66 23.14
N ALA A 187 12.65 -13.87 22.72
CA ALA A 187 13.61 -14.94 22.45
C ALA A 187 14.61 -14.58 21.36
N ILE A 188 14.19 -13.93 20.26
CA ILE A 188 15.13 -13.45 19.23
C ILE A 188 16.13 -12.44 19.81
N ALA A 189 15.66 -11.47 20.61
CA ALA A 189 16.48 -10.44 21.22
C ALA A 189 17.49 -11.00 22.23
N ASP A 190 17.11 -12.02 23.00
CA ASP A 190 17.98 -12.69 23.97
C ASP A 190 19.14 -13.44 23.26
N PHE A 191 18.84 -14.08 22.12
CA PHE A 191 19.79 -14.91 21.39
C PHE A 191 20.74 -14.13 20.46
N HIS A 192 20.39 -12.91 20.07
CA HIS A 192 21.18 -12.08 19.16
C HIS A 192 21.69 -10.81 19.84
N VAL A 193 22.63 -10.11 19.19
CA VAL A 193 23.13 -8.78 19.59
C VAL A 193 22.34 -7.72 18.80
N PRO A 194 21.33 -7.06 19.41
CA PRO A 194 20.43 -6.15 18.68
C PRO A 194 21.16 -4.97 18.02
N GLU A 195 22.25 -4.49 18.62
CA GLU A 195 23.04 -3.36 18.12
C GLU A 195 23.77 -3.68 16.81
N GLU A 196 23.95 -4.96 16.50
CA GLU A 196 24.59 -5.43 15.26
C GLU A 196 23.58 -5.92 14.21
N ALA A 197 22.27 -5.82 14.50
CA ALA A 197 21.24 -6.12 13.53
C ALA A 197 21.21 -5.03 12.44
N ALA A 198 21.45 -5.43 11.19
CA ALA A 198 21.47 -4.52 10.05
C ALA A 198 20.73 -5.14 8.86
N GLY A 199 19.44 -4.85 8.69
CA GLY A 199 18.69 -5.24 7.49
C GLY A 199 18.95 -4.29 6.32
N SER A 200 18.87 -4.79 5.08
CA SER A 200 18.82 -3.94 3.89
C SER A 200 17.48 -3.20 3.75
N ALA A 201 17.44 -2.21 2.84
CA ALA A 201 16.22 -1.51 2.47
C ALA A 201 15.18 -2.53 1.95
N SER A 202 14.16 -2.80 2.78
CA SER A 202 13.13 -3.79 2.46
C SER A 202 12.17 -3.26 1.38
N ARG A 203 11.73 -4.15 0.48
CA ARG A 203 10.69 -3.83 -0.51
C ARG A 203 9.35 -4.38 -0.03
N ILE A 204 8.35 -3.51 0.07
CA ILE A 204 6.98 -3.89 0.49
C ILE A 204 6.07 -3.94 -0.73
N LEU A 205 5.48 -5.11 -0.98
CA LEU A 205 4.44 -5.37 -1.97
C LEU A 205 3.11 -5.52 -1.23
N VAL A 206 2.03 -4.94 -1.76
CA VAL A 206 0.70 -4.98 -1.11
C VAL A 206 -0.36 -5.36 -2.13
N GLU A 207 -1.18 -6.34 -1.77
CA GLU A 207 -2.37 -6.73 -2.49
C GLU A 207 -3.51 -6.92 -1.49
N GLY A 208 -4.47 -6.00 -1.49
CA GLY A 208 -5.54 -6.01 -0.50
C GLY A 208 -5.03 -6.00 0.95
N GLN A 209 -5.46 -7.00 1.73
CA GLN A 209 -5.08 -7.17 3.14
C GLN A 209 -3.69 -7.80 3.34
N ASP A 210 -3.05 -8.22 2.25
CA ASP A 210 -1.78 -8.94 2.30
C ASP A 210 -0.61 -8.01 1.96
N ALA A 211 0.42 -8.05 2.79
CA ALA A 211 1.71 -7.44 2.53
C ALA A 211 2.80 -8.51 2.44
N VAL A 212 3.68 -8.40 1.44
CA VAL A 212 4.92 -9.17 1.38
C VAL A 212 6.10 -8.21 1.49
N VAL A 213 6.93 -8.42 2.51
CA VAL A 213 8.20 -7.71 2.71
C VAL A 213 9.32 -8.59 2.21
N LEU A 214 10.09 -8.09 1.24
CA LEU A 214 11.27 -8.76 0.71
C LEU A 214 12.53 -8.03 1.19
N GLY A 215 13.51 -8.77 1.69
CA GLY A 215 14.77 -8.20 2.17
C GLY A 215 15.77 -9.26 2.60
N ASP A 216 16.76 -8.83 3.40
CA ASP A 216 17.63 -9.73 4.13
C ASP A 216 17.60 -9.42 5.63
N ILE A 217 17.68 -10.50 6.42
CA ILE A 217 17.86 -10.50 7.86
C ILE A 217 19.35 -10.64 8.13
N ARG A 218 19.93 -9.70 8.89
CA ARG A 218 21.28 -9.84 9.43
C ARG A 218 21.24 -9.80 10.92
N GLN A 219 21.89 -10.79 11.53
CA GLN A 219 21.96 -10.93 12.97
C GLN A 219 23.33 -11.45 13.37
N THR A 220 23.75 -11.13 14.59
CA THR A 220 24.92 -11.73 15.24
C THR A 220 24.46 -12.57 16.43
N VAL A 221 24.87 -13.83 16.46
CA VAL A 221 24.55 -14.76 17.55
C VAL A 221 25.36 -14.40 18.78
N ARG A 222 24.70 -14.10 19.91
CA ARG A 222 25.36 -13.64 21.15
C ARG A 222 26.35 -14.64 21.71
N ALA A 223 26.01 -15.93 21.68
CA ALA A 223 26.83 -16.99 22.29
C ALA A 223 28.13 -17.27 21.51
N THR A 224 28.13 -17.09 20.18
CA THR A 224 29.26 -17.47 19.31
C THR A 224 29.97 -16.27 18.68
N GLY A 225 29.33 -15.09 18.67
CA GLY A 225 29.80 -13.91 17.95
C GLY A 225 29.74 -14.04 16.42
N ARG A 226 29.15 -15.12 15.88
CA ARG A 226 29.03 -15.33 14.44
C ARG A 226 27.87 -14.52 13.88
N SER A 227 28.11 -13.75 12.82
CA SER A 227 27.07 -13.07 12.06
C SER A 227 26.58 -13.95 10.91
N TYR A 228 25.30 -13.82 10.57
CA TYR A 228 24.72 -14.43 9.37
C TYR A 228 23.87 -13.42 8.61
N THR A 229 23.61 -13.72 7.35
CA THR A 229 22.68 -12.99 6.48
C THR A 229 21.78 -14.01 5.81
N ALA A 230 20.47 -13.86 5.95
CA ALA A 230 19.48 -14.72 5.32
C ALA A 230 18.53 -13.87 4.46
N LEU A 231 18.34 -14.24 3.20
CA LEU A 231 17.26 -13.68 2.39
C LEU A 231 15.92 -14.05 3.02
N CYS A 232 14.99 -13.11 3.08
CA CYS A 232 13.68 -13.34 3.65
C CYS A 232 12.54 -12.78 2.79
N ALA A 233 11.42 -13.50 2.83
CA ALA A 233 10.11 -12.99 2.49
C ALA A 233 9.22 -13.11 3.73
N LEU A 234 8.69 -12.00 4.20
CA LEU A 234 7.70 -11.96 5.28
C LEU A 234 6.34 -11.61 4.70
N HIS A 235 5.39 -12.53 4.82
CA HIS A 235 4.00 -12.33 4.46
C HIS A 235 3.18 -12.01 5.70
N LEU A 236 2.53 -10.85 5.68
CA LEU A 236 1.62 -10.36 6.72
C LEU A 236 0.22 -10.23 6.14
N THR A 237 -0.79 -10.67 6.88
CA THR A 237 -2.20 -10.37 6.56
C THR A 237 -2.78 -9.48 7.65
N PHE A 238 -3.56 -8.49 7.25
CA PHE A 238 -4.14 -7.49 8.13
C PHE A 238 -5.67 -7.56 8.16
N ALA A 239 -6.25 -7.48 9.36
CA ALA A 239 -7.67 -7.24 9.54
C ALA A 239 -7.88 -6.18 10.63
N ASN A 240 -8.74 -5.19 10.36
CA ASN A 240 -9.05 -4.10 11.30
C ASN A 240 -7.79 -3.37 11.84
N GLY A 241 -6.75 -3.24 11.01
CA GLY A 241 -5.49 -2.59 11.38
C GLY A 241 -4.52 -3.44 12.22
N LEU A 242 -4.86 -4.70 12.50
CA LEU A 242 -4.02 -5.65 13.23
C LEU A 242 -3.53 -6.76 12.31
N ILE A 243 -2.33 -7.28 12.59
CA ILE A 243 -1.75 -8.45 11.91
C ILE A 243 -2.47 -9.70 12.43
N THR A 244 -3.14 -10.42 11.52
CA THR A 244 -3.81 -11.70 11.82
C THR A 244 -3.04 -12.90 11.30
N ARG A 245 -2.08 -12.70 10.39
CA ARG A 245 -1.18 -13.75 9.91
C ARG A 245 0.24 -13.24 9.84
N TYR A 246 1.18 -14.08 10.25
CA TYR A 246 2.61 -13.87 10.12
C TYR A 246 3.24 -15.12 9.52
N ALA A 247 3.80 -15.01 8.32
CA ALA A 247 4.47 -16.10 7.64
C ALA A 247 5.86 -15.66 7.18
N VAL A 248 6.91 -16.20 7.80
CA VAL A 248 8.30 -15.91 7.41
C VAL A 248 8.87 -17.09 6.62
N TYR A 249 9.43 -16.77 5.46
CA TYR A 249 10.19 -17.67 4.60
C TYR A 249 11.62 -17.13 4.57
N GLU A 250 12.56 -17.84 5.15
CA GLU A 250 13.96 -17.43 5.24
C GLU A 250 14.89 -18.58 4.87
N ASP A 251 16.14 -18.24 4.55
CA ASP A 251 17.20 -19.23 4.38
C ASP A 251 17.56 -19.90 5.72
N SER A 252 16.74 -20.88 6.06
CA SER A 252 16.79 -21.66 7.28
C SER A 252 18.12 -22.41 7.49
N LEU A 253 18.78 -22.80 6.39
CA LEU A 253 20.07 -23.47 6.45
C LEU A 253 21.17 -22.51 6.93
N SER A 254 21.23 -21.30 6.37
CA SER A 254 22.19 -20.27 6.79
C SER A 254 22.04 -19.90 8.27
N VAL A 255 20.81 -19.84 8.78
CA VAL A 255 20.52 -19.63 10.21
C VAL A 255 21.02 -20.81 11.05
N ALA A 256 20.71 -22.04 10.64
CA ALA A 256 21.12 -23.24 11.36
C ALA A 256 22.64 -23.40 11.44
N GLU A 257 23.38 -23.14 10.36
CA GLU A 257 24.85 -23.24 10.31
C GLU A 257 25.54 -22.19 11.20
N ALA A 258 24.96 -20.99 11.31
CA ALA A 258 25.48 -19.95 12.19
C ALA A 258 25.34 -20.31 13.69
N LEU A 259 24.28 -21.05 14.04
CA LEU A 259 23.95 -21.49 15.39
C LEU A 259 24.61 -22.82 15.76
N GLY A 260 24.75 -23.73 14.78
CA GLY A 260 25.47 -25.00 14.90
C GLY A 260 26.96 -24.75 14.84
N GLY A 261 27.58 -24.45 15.99
CA GLY A 261 29.03 -24.52 16.13
C GLY A 261 29.54 -25.87 15.60
N SER A 262 30.53 -25.82 14.71
CA SER A 262 31.23 -27.00 14.21
C SER A 262 31.97 -27.76 15.30
#